data_AF-A0A935CQN5-F1
#
_entry.id   AF-A0A935CQN5-F1
#
_cell.length_a   1.000
_cell.length_b   1.000
_cell.length_c   1.000
_cell.angle_alpha   90.00
_cell.angle_beta   90.00
_cell.angle_gamma   90.00
#
_symmetry.space_group_name_H-M   'P 1'
#
loop_
_entity.id
_entity.type
_entity.pdbx_description
1 polymer ?
#
loop_
_entity_poly.entity_id
_entity_poly.type
_entity_poly.pdbx_seq_one_letter_code
_entity_poly.pdbx_strand_id
1 'polypeptide(L)'
;MSANSAIEWTESTWNPLTGCTKISPGCMRCWAILGGGSGPGARPLDPAWVTQVRDQCLAAGLPFFFKQWGGVRKKQNGRLLDGRTWDEMPALAFTT
;
A
#
# COMPACT_ATOMS: atom_id res chain seq x y z
N MET A 1 -16.96 7.38 -5.51
CA MET A 1 -16.53 7.80 -6.86
C MET A 1 -15.47 6.81 -7.33
N SER A 2 -15.88 5.83 -8.14
CA SER A 2 -14.99 4.80 -8.71
C SER A 2 -14.61 5.24 -10.12
N ALA A 3 -13.32 5.30 -10.44
CA ALA A 3 -12.83 5.53 -11.79
C ALA A 3 -12.29 4.21 -12.35
N ASN A 4 -12.66 3.91 -13.58
CA ASN A 4 -12.33 2.71 -14.35
C ASN A 4 -10.88 2.25 -14.13
N SER A 5 -10.70 1.01 -13.66
CA SER A 5 -9.38 0.42 -13.53
C SER A 5 -8.89 -0.06 -14.89
N ALA A 6 -7.60 0.13 -15.19
CA ALA A 6 -6.96 -0.39 -16.40
C ALA A 6 -6.69 -1.91 -16.35
N ILE A 7 -7.26 -2.62 -15.37
CA ILE A 7 -7.14 -4.08 -15.23
C ILE A 7 -8.39 -4.69 -15.86
N GLU A 8 -8.21 -5.37 -16.98
CA GLU A 8 -9.27 -5.91 -17.84
C GLU A 8 -10.27 -6.86 -17.14
N TRP A 9 -9.86 -7.49 -16.03
CA TRP A 9 -10.69 -8.40 -15.22
C TRP A 9 -11.29 -7.74 -13.97
N THR A 10 -11.03 -6.46 -13.74
CA THR A 10 -11.43 -5.77 -12.52
C THR A 10 -12.56 -4.80 -12.82
N GLU A 11 -13.80 -5.26 -12.61
CA GLU A 11 -15.00 -4.44 -12.78
C GLU A 11 -15.09 -3.30 -11.74
N SER A 12 -14.32 -3.36 -10.66
CA SER A 12 -14.24 -2.31 -9.63
C SER A 12 -12.92 -2.34 -8.87
N THR A 13 -12.23 -1.19 -8.76
CA THR A 13 -11.14 -1.01 -7.80
C THR A 13 -11.73 -0.59 -6.46
N TRP A 14 -11.81 -1.52 -5.52
CA TRP A 14 -12.14 -1.18 -4.14
C TRP A 14 -10.83 -0.86 -3.40
N ASN A 15 -10.69 0.39 -2.96
CA ASN A 15 -9.63 0.80 -2.05
C ASN A 15 -10.18 0.79 -0.61
N PRO A 16 -9.97 -0.28 0.18
CA PRO A 16 -10.50 -0.40 1.53
C PRO A 16 -9.90 0.60 2.53
N LEU A 17 -8.89 1.39 2.11
CA LEU A 17 -8.34 2.49 2.93
C LEU A 17 -9.29 3.70 2.95
N THR A 18 -9.93 4.02 1.82
CA THR A 18 -10.99 5.03 1.74
C THR A 18 -12.29 4.47 2.34
N GLY A 19 -12.44 4.60 3.66
CA GLY A 19 -13.59 4.11 4.41
C GLY A 19 -13.25 3.18 5.58
N CYS A 20 -11.98 3.06 5.96
CA CYS A 20 -11.57 2.26 7.11
C CYS A 20 -11.98 2.95 8.44
N THR A 21 -13.25 2.80 8.81
CA THR A 21 -13.75 3.18 10.14
C THR A 21 -13.56 2.01 11.10
N LYS A 22 -13.08 2.27 12.32
CA LYS A 22 -12.87 1.24 13.36
C LYS A 22 -14.23 0.74 13.87
N ILE A 23 -14.79 -0.27 13.22
CA ILE A 23 -16.11 -0.85 13.53
C ILE A 23 -16.06 -2.05 14.48
N SER A 24 -14.90 -2.72 14.62
CA SER A 24 -14.76 -3.93 15.43
C SER A 24 -13.33 -4.12 15.98
N PRO A 25 -13.14 -5.03 16.95
CA PRO A 25 -11.81 -5.41 17.44
C PRO A 25 -10.85 -5.90 16.34
N GLY A 26 -11.37 -6.46 15.24
CA GLY A 26 -10.57 -6.89 14.09
C GLY A 26 -9.86 -5.72 13.40
N CYS A 27 -10.42 -4.51 13.49
CA CYS A 27 -9.82 -3.29 12.94
C CYS A 27 -8.59 -2.82 13.73
N MET A 28 -8.33 -3.33 14.95
CA MET A 28 -7.16 -2.95 15.74
C MET A 28 -5.83 -3.37 15.12
N ARG A 29 -5.85 -4.31 14.17
CA ARG A 29 -4.65 -4.83 13.49
C ARG A 29 -4.62 -4.48 12.00
N CYS A 30 -5.41 -3.49 11.57
CA CYS A 30 -5.35 -2.98 10.21
C CYS A 30 -4.00 -2.30 9.95
N TRP A 31 -3.41 -2.58 8.80
CA TRP A 31 -2.19 -1.97 8.30
C TRP A 31 -2.11 -2.16 6.78
N ALA A 32 -1.25 -1.41 6.11
CA ALA A 32 -1.08 -1.47 4.67
C ALA A 32 0.36 -1.83 4.29
N ILE A 33 0.51 -2.74 3.33
CA ILE A 33 1.77 -3.02 2.65
C ILE A 33 1.62 -2.79 1.16
N LEU A 34 2.53 -2.01 0.58
CA LEU A 34 2.52 -1.65 -0.83
C LEU A 34 3.85 -1.99 -1.51
N GLY A 35 3.79 -2.46 -2.75
CA GLY A 35 4.97 -2.62 -3.57
C GLY A 35 4.66 -3.00 -5.02
N GLY A 36 5.57 -2.64 -5.91
CA GLY A 36 5.49 -2.99 -7.33
C GLY A 36 5.84 -4.45 -7.59
N GLY A 37 5.19 -5.02 -8.61
CA GLY A 37 5.49 -6.36 -9.11
C GLY A 37 6.92 -6.48 -9.66
N SER A 38 7.45 -7.70 -9.73
CA SER A 38 8.80 -7.96 -10.26
C SER A 38 8.77 -8.95 -11.41
N GLY A 39 9.71 -8.80 -12.35
CA GLY A 39 9.90 -9.71 -13.48
C GLY A 39 9.51 -9.10 -14.84
N PRO A 40 9.63 -9.88 -15.93
CA PRO A 40 9.18 -9.47 -17.25
C PRO A 40 7.69 -9.14 -17.23
N GLY A 41 7.29 -8.01 -17.82
CA GLY A 41 5.90 -7.57 -17.83
C GLY A 41 5.38 -6.95 -16.52
N ALA A 42 6.26 -6.71 -15.53
CA ALA A 42 5.89 -5.97 -14.33
C ALA A 42 5.39 -4.56 -14.71
N ARG A 43 4.15 -4.25 -14.34
CA ARG A 43 3.54 -2.95 -14.57
C ARG A 43 4.29 -1.86 -13.81
N PRO A 44 4.54 -0.68 -14.41
CA PRO A 44 5.11 0.46 -13.69
C PRO A 44 4.23 0.82 -12.50
N LEU A 45 4.88 1.03 -11.35
CA LEU A 45 4.21 1.52 -10.16
C LEU A 45 4.17 3.05 -10.22
N ASP A 46 2.98 3.64 -10.14
CA ASP A 46 2.80 5.09 -10.20
C ASP A 46 3.20 5.75 -8.86
N PRO A 47 4.23 6.62 -8.83
CA PRO A 47 4.66 7.30 -7.62
C PRO A 47 3.59 8.18 -6.96
N ALA A 48 2.72 8.82 -7.76
CA ALA A 48 1.64 9.65 -7.23
C ALA A 48 0.62 8.79 -6.48
N TRP A 49 0.32 7.60 -7.01
CA TRP A 49 -0.55 6.63 -6.35
C TRP A 49 0.06 6.08 -5.05
N VAL A 50 1.35 5.74 -5.06
CA VAL A 50 2.05 5.29 -3.84
C VAL A 50 1.96 6.35 -2.73
N THR A 51 2.20 7.60 -3.10
CA THR A 51 2.14 8.75 -2.20
C THR A 51 0.73 8.96 -1.64
N GLN A 52 -0.28 8.88 -2.51
CA GLN A 52 -1.69 8.97 -2.12
C GLN A 52 -2.08 7.89 -1.11
N VAL A 53 -1.69 6.64 -1.36
CA VAL A 53 -1.99 5.51 -0.46
C VAL A 53 -1.33 5.71 0.91
N ARG A 54 -0.07 6.16 0.92
CA ARG A 54 0.64 6.49 2.16
C ARG A 54 -0.11 7.57 2.94
N ASP A 55 -0.46 8.67 2.30
CA ASP A 55 -1.13 9.79 2.97
C ASP A 55 -2.49 9.39 3.56
N GLN A 56 -3.21 8.49 2.88
CA GLN A 56 -4.43 7.88 3.43
C GLN A 56 -4.17 7.03 4.67
N CYS A 57 -3.10 6.24 4.69
CA CYS A 57 -2.72 5.45 5.86
C CYS A 57 -2.36 6.35 7.05
N LEU A 58 -1.54 7.38 6.81
CA LEU A 58 -1.14 8.34 7.83
C LEU A 58 -2.34 9.12 8.39
N ALA A 59 -3.25 9.56 7.53
CA ALA A 59 -4.48 10.24 7.94
C ALA A 59 -5.41 9.34 8.80
N ALA A 60 -5.39 8.03 8.55
CA ALA A 60 -6.16 7.04 9.32
C ALA A 60 -5.42 6.53 10.58
N GLY A 61 -4.17 6.92 10.81
CA GLY A 61 -3.33 6.40 11.88
C GLY A 61 -2.97 4.91 11.71
N LEU A 62 -2.90 4.44 10.47
CA LEU A 62 -2.59 3.05 10.13
C LEU A 62 -1.10 2.89 9.78
N PRO A 63 -0.44 1.81 10.26
CA PRO A 63 0.94 1.51 9.87
C PRO A 63 1.04 1.29 8.35
N PHE A 64 2.05 1.90 7.74
CA PHE A 64 2.35 1.79 6.31
C PHE A 64 3.74 1.20 6.04
N PHE A 65 3.77 0.15 5.23
CA PHE A 65 5.00 -0.51 4.79
C PHE A 65 5.16 -0.40 3.27
N PHE A 66 6.26 0.20 2.80
CA PHE A 66 6.62 0.26 1.38
C PHE A 66 7.75 -0.70 1.04
N LYS A 67 7.41 -1.79 0.37
CA LYS A 67 8.33 -2.89 0.10
C LYS A 67 9.36 -2.56 -0.98
N GLN A 68 8.89 -2.13 -2.15
CA GLN A 68 9.74 -1.86 -3.32
C GLN A 68 8.95 -1.18 -4.46
N TRP A 69 9.66 -0.50 -5.36
CA TRP A 69 9.12 0.02 -6.61
C TRP A 69 8.83 -1.04 -7.68
N GLY A 70 9.50 -2.21 -7.61
CA GLY A 70 9.31 -3.30 -8.57
C GLY A 70 10.02 -3.09 -9.91
N GLY A 71 9.48 -3.66 -10.99
CA GLY A 71 10.04 -3.62 -12.33
C GLY A 71 10.98 -4.78 -12.68
N VAL A 72 11.47 -4.80 -13.91
CA VAL A 72 12.37 -5.84 -14.44
C VAL A 72 13.70 -5.87 -13.67
N ARG A 73 14.19 -4.70 -13.25
CA ARG A 73 15.44 -4.54 -12.48
C ARG A 73 15.19 -4.18 -11.01
N LYS A 74 14.46 -5.04 -10.29
CA LYS A 74 14.06 -4.83 -8.88
C LYS A 74 15.18 -4.40 -7.92
N LYS A 75 16.42 -4.87 -8.13
CA LYS A 75 17.59 -4.52 -7.28
C LYS A 75 18.02 -3.06 -7.41
N GLN A 76 17.71 -2.40 -8.54
CA GLN A 76 18.13 -1.03 -8.82
C GLN A 76 17.11 -0.01 -8.31
N ASN A 77 15.82 -0.34 -8.37
CA ASN A 77 14.75 0.62 -8.08
C ASN A 77 14.54 0.86 -6.58
N GLY A 78 15.02 -0.05 -5.72
CA GLY A 78 15.04 0.17 -4.27
C GLY A 78 13.66 0.30 -3.63
N ARG A 79 13.65 0.93 -2.45
CA ARG A 79 12.50 1.03 -1.52
C ARG A 79 12.35 2.42 -0.88
N LEU A 80 13.04 3.42 -1.43
CA LEU A 80 12.93 4.78 -0.93
C LEU A 80 11.68 5.43 -1.51
N LEU A 81 10.82 5.94 -0.65
CA LEU A 81 9.69 6.79 -0.98
C LEU A 81 9.87 8.10 -0.22
N ASP A 82 9.96 9.21 -0.95
CA ASP A 82 10.32 10.54 -0.42
C ASP A 82 11.62 10.56 0.39
N GLY A 83 12.65 9.90 -0.14
CA GLY A 83 14.01 9.90 0.44
C GLY A 83 14.17 9.06 1.71
N ARG A 84 13.14 8.35 2.18
CA ARG A 84 13.20 7.46 3.34
C ARG A 84 12.57 6.10 3.07
N THR A 85 12.83 5.15 3.96
CA THR A 85 12.06 3.90 4.02
C THR A 85 10.83 4.07 4.90
N TRP A 86 9.79 3.30 4.56
CA TRP A 86 8.54 3.21 5.28
C TRP A 86 8.38 1.74 5.69
N ASP A 87 8.74 1.42 6.93
CA ASP A 87 8.85 0.03 7.41
C ASP A 87 7.89 -0.21 8.59
N GLU A 88 6.80 0.54 8.69
CA GLU A 88 5.89 0.45 9.81
C GLU A 88 5.10 -0.87 9.77
N MET A 89 5.08 -1.56 10.90
CA MET A 89 4.29 -2.78 11.10
C MET A 89 3.37 -2.57 12.30
N PRO A 90 2.17 -3.18 12.31
CA PRO A 90 1.32 -3.13 13.48
C PRO A 90 2.02 -3.82 14.64
N ALA A 91 1.98 -3.21 15.82
CA ALA A 91 2.44 -3.86 17.03
C ALA A 91 1.65 -5.17 17.21
N LEU A 92 2.35 -6.29 17.32
CA LEU A 92 1.73 -7.55 17.73
C LEU A 92 1.30 -7.35 19.18
N ALA A 93 0.03 -6.99 19.37
CA ALA A 93 -0.60 -7.01 20.67
C ALA A 93 -0.67 -8.47 21.13
N PHE A 94 0.40 -8.93 21.79
CA PHE A 94 0.34 -10.05 22.72
C PHE A 94 -0.46 -9.54 23.91
N THR A 95 -1.76 -9.77 23.88
CA THR A 95 -2.59 -9.62 25.08
C THR A 95 -2.15 -10.69 26.06
N THR A 96 -1.45 -10.28 27.13
CA THR A 96 -1.39 -11.02 28.40
C THR A 96 -2.74 -10.99 29.08
#